data_AF-A0A7C6EU65-F1
#
_entry.id   AF-A0A7C6EU65-F1
#
_cell.length_a   1.000
_cell.length_b   1.000
_cell.length_c   1.000
_cell.angle_alpha   90.00
_cell.angle_beta   90.00
_cell.angle_gamma   90.00
#
_symmetry.space_group_name_H-M   'P 1'
#
loop_
_entity.id
_entity.type
_entity.pdbx_description
1 polymer ?
#
loop_
_entity_poly.entity_id
_entity_poly.type
_entity_poly.pdbx_seq_one_letter_code
_entity_poly.pdbx_strand_id
1 'polypeptide(L)' 'MVKLLNIVGARPQIIKAAALSRAIKNSYAHNIEDIIVHT' A
#
# COMPACT_ATOMS: atom_id res chain seq x y z
N MET A 1 -14.86 3.08 5.10
CA MET A 1 -13.60 3.41 4.41
C MET A 1 -12.46 3.18 5.38
N VAL A 2 -11.57 2.25 5.07
CA VAL A 2 -10.45 1.86 5.94
C VAL A 2 -9.17 2.52 5.42
N LYS A 3 -8.36 3.11 6.30
CA LYS A 3 -7.03 3.62 5.95
C LYS A 3 -5.99 2.58 6.33
N LEU A 4 -5.15 2.17 5.38
CA LEU A 4 -4.05 1.24 5.57
C LEU A 4 -2.72 2.01 5.46
N LEU A 5 -1.92 1.99 6.52
CA LEU A 5 -0.59 2.62 6.56
C LEU A 5 0.49 1.54 6.51
N ASN A 6 1.20 1.46 5.40
CA ASN A 6 2.33 0.57 5.18
C ASN A 6 3.65 1.29 5.46
N ILE A 7 4.27 1.02 6.61
CA ILE A 7 5.61 1.53 6.95
C ILE A 7 6.66 0.51 6.53
N VAL A 8 7.54 0.87 5.61
CA VAL A 8 8.55 -0.03 5.02
C VAL A 8 9.94 0.58 5.07
N GLY A 9 10.98 -0.23 5.30
CA GLY A 9 12.36 0.25 5.44
C GLY A 9 13.37 -0.31 4.45
N ALA A 10 13.06 -1.41 3.76
CA ALA A 10 13.98 -2.00 2.78
C ALA A 10 13.43 -1.90 1.35
N ARG A 11 14.33 -1.77 0.37
CA ARG A 11 13.97 -1.73 -1.07
C ARG A 11 13.07 -2.91 -1.50
N PRO A 12 13.31 -4.17 -1.07
CA PRO A 12 12.38 -5.27 -1.38
C PRO A 12 10.97 -5.07 -0.81
N GLN A 13 10.84 -4.41 0.35
CA GLN A 13 9.54 -4.13 0.97
C GLN A 13 8.78 -3.07 0.20
N ILE A 14 9.45 -2.01 -0.30
CA ILE A 14 8.82 -1.00 -1.17
C ILE A 14 8.23 -1.66 -2.42
N ILE A 15 8.95 -2.59 -3.05
CA ILE A 15 8.47 -3.28 -4.27
C ILE A 15 7.20 -4.08 -3.96
N LYS A 16 7.16 -4.79 -2.84
CA LYS A 16 5.99 -5.57 -2.39
C LYS A 16 4.82 -4.65 -2.00
N ALA A 17 5.07 -3.58 -1.26
CA ALA A 17 4.06 -2.60 -0.87
C ALA A 17 3.44 -1.93 -2.10
N ALA A 18 4.24 -1.56 -3.10
CA ALA A 18 3.74 -1.01 -4.36
C ALA A 18 2.88 -2.00 -5.16
N ALA A 19 3.19 -3.30 -5.12
CA ALA A 19 2.36 -4.33 -5.74
C ALA A 19 1.01 -4.47 -5.03
N LEU A 20 1.00 -4.48 -3.71
CA LEU A 20 -0.23 -4.48 -2.90
C LEU A 20 -1.08 -3.24 -3.17
N SER A 21 -0.45 -2.06 -3.20
CA SER A 21 -1.11 -0.78 -3.48
C SER A 21 -1.84 -0.78 -4.83
N ARG A 22 -1.21 -1.36 -5.87
CA ARG A 22 -1.85 -1.53 -7.19
C ARG A 22 -3.07 -2.46 -7.13
N ALA A 23 -2.98 -3.57 -6.39
CA ALA A 23 -4.11 -4.47 -6.23
C ALA A 23 -5.28 -3.80 -5.49
N ILE A 24 -4.98 -3.05 -4.43
CA ILE A 24 -5.98 -2.26 -3.68
C ILE A 24 -6.64 -1.22 -4.59
N LYS A 25 -5.84 -0.46 -5.35
CA LYS A 25 -6.35 0.54 -6.30
C LYS A 25 -7.27 -0.08 -7.37
N ASN A 26 -6.97 -1.28 -7.85
CA ASN A 26 -7.75 -1.91 -8.92
C ASN A 26 -9.03 -2.60 -8.44
N SER A 27 -9.01 -3.19 -7.24
CA SER A 27 -10.10 -4.05 -6.76
C SER A 27 -10.88 -3.47 -5.56
N TYR A 28 -10.30 -2.49 -4.84
CA TYR A 28 -10.82 -2.04 -3.54
C TYR A 28 -10.75 -0.52 -3.32
N ALA A 29 -10.59 0.29 -4.37
CA ALA A 29 -10.38 1.75 -4.26
C ALA A 29 -11.46 2.51 -3.47
N HIS A 30 -12.70 2.03 -3.44
CA HIS A 30 -13.80 2.67 -2.70
C HIS A 30 -13.84 2.27 -1.22
N ASN A 31 -13.11 1.22 -0.85
CA ASN A 31 -13.16 0.62 0.47
C ASN A 31 -11.90 0.89 1.28
N ILE A 32 -10.74 0.94 0.61
CA ILE A 32 -9.42 1.01 1.23
C ILE A 32 -8.60 2.15 0.61
N GLU A 33 -8.11 3.04 1.47
CA GLU A 33 -7.11 4.05 1.15
C GLU A 33 -5.75 3.54 1.64
N ASP A 34 -4.83 3.24 0.72
CA ASP A 34 -3.48 2.72 1.03
C ASP A 34 -2.44 3.84 0.98
N ILE A 35 -1.63 3.95 2.04
CA ILE A 35 -0.57 4.94 2.21
C ILE A 35 0.72 4.20 2.50
N ILE A 36 1.73 4.37 1.66
CA ILE A 36 3.06 3.80 1.87
C ILE A 36 3.99 4.88 2.40
N VAL A 37 4.60 4.65 3.56
CA VAL A 37 5.66 5.49 4.14
C VAL A 37 6.94 4.69 4.15
N HIS A 38 8.01 5.28 3.62
CA HIS A 38 9.34 4.70 3.68
C HIS A 38 10.19 5.40 4.74
N THR A 39 10.84 4.63 5.61
CA THR A 39 11.73 5.12 6.67
C THR A 39 13.03 4.35 6.71
#